data_AF-A0A060BYN6-F1
#
_entry.id   AF-A0A060BYN6-F1
#
_cell.length_a   1.000
_cell.length_b   1.000
_cell.length_c   1.000
_cell.angle_alpha   90.00
_cell.angle_beta   90.00
_cell.angle_gamma   90.00
#
_symmetry.space_group_name_H-M   'P 1'
#
loop_
_entity.id
_entity.type
_entity.pdbx_description
1 polymer ?
#
loop_
_entity_poly.entity_id
_entity_poly.type
_entity_poly.pdbx_seq_one_letter_code
_entity_poly.pdbx_strand_id
1 'polypeptide(L)' 'PQRQTGKYYLYFPDSGNSIGVAVSDHPAGPFQDALGGPLITRSTPGVSDVEWVFDPTCFIDDDGQAYLYFEGAM' A
#
# COMPACT_ATOMS: atom_id res chain seq x y z
N PRO A 1 4.09 26.96 -11.37
CA PRO A 1 3.60 26.35 -10.11
C PRO A 1 4.46 25.16 -9.71
N GLN A 2 5.23 25.30 -8.64
CA GLN A 2 6.07 24.24 -8.08
C GLN A 2 5.13 23.13 -7.60
N ARG A 3 5.16 21.93 -8.22
CA ARG A 3 4.34 20.79 -7.79
C ARG A 3 4.68 20.49 -6.32
N GLN A 4 3.66 20.24 -5.50
CA GLN A 4 3.81 19.98 -4.07
C GLN A 4 4.90 18.93 -3.84
N THR A 5 5.83 19.20 -2.92
CA THR A 5 6.85 18.27 -2.42
C THR A 5 6.20 17.24 -1.50
N GLY A 6 5.27 16.46 -2.07
CA GLY A 6 4.57 15.39 -1.36
C GLY A 6 5.42 14.12 -1.31
N LYS A 7 5.15 13.27 -0.32
CA LYS A 7 5.65 11.90 -0.30
C LYS A 7 4.88 11.06 -1.32
N TYR A 8 5.58 10.13 -1.96
CA TYR A 8 5.01 9.13 -2.85
C TYR A 8 5.07 7.78 -2.16
N TYR A 9 3.94 7.06 -2.14
CA TYR A 9 3.82 5.74 -1.52
C TYR A 9 3.62 4.69 -2.61
N LEU A 10 4.46 3.65 -2.58
CA LEU A 10 4.34 2.47 -3.42
C LEU A 10 3.87 1.31 -2.55
N TYR A 11 2.63 0.88 -2.76
CA TYR A 11 2.10 -0.35 -2.18
C TYR A 11 2.44 -1.50 -3.11
N PHE A 12 2.90 -2.62 -2.56
CA PHE A 12 3.30 -3.77 -3.36
C PHE A 12 2.93 -5.09 -2.66
N PRO A 13 2.52 -6.11 -3.41
CA PRO A 13 2.31 -7.43 -2.85
C PRO A 13 3.65 -8.10 -2.54
N ASP A 14 3.74 -8.78 -1.41
CA ASP A 14 4.76 -9.80 -1.17
C ASP A 14 4.14 -11.18 -1.45
N SER A 15 4.28 -11.58 -2.72
CA SER A 15 3.59 -12.75 -3.28
C SER A 15 2.07 -12.66 -3.04
N GLY A 16 1.44 -13.68 -2.45
CA GLY A 16 0.00 -13.67 -2.12
C GLY A 16 -0.31 -13.60 -0.63
N ASN A 17 0.66 -13.19 0.21
CA ASN A 17 0.53 -13.34 1.68
C ASN A 17 0.44 -12.02 2.45
N SER A 18 0.97 -10.93 1.90
CA SER A 18 0.98 -9.63 2.58
C SER A 18 1.18 -8.49 1.59
N ILE A 19 0.90 -7.27 2.04
CA ILE A 19 1.17 -6.04 1.29
C ILE A 19 2.16 -5.19 2.07
N GLY A 20 3.24 -4.77 1.40
CA GLY A 20 4.20 -3.81 1.90
C GLY A 20 3.92 -2.39 1.41
N VAL A 21 4.60 -1.42 2.02
CA VAL A 21 4.58 -0.02 1.58
C VAL A 21 5.98 0.58 1.64
N ALA A 22 6.38 1.20 0.53
CA ALA A 22 7.61 1.97 0.45
C ALA A 22 7.30 3.44 0.19
N VAL A 23 8.18 4.34 0.64
CA VAL A 23 8.00 5.80 0.54
C VAL A 23 9.18 6.45 -0.18
N SER A 24 8.90 7.51 -0.94
CA SER A 24 9.91 8.36 -1.56
C SER A 24 9.52 9.84 -1.56
N ASP A 25 10.50 10.73 -1.62
CA ASP A 25 10.32 12.16 -1.89
C ASP A 25 10.18 12.47 -3.39
N HIS A 26 10.41 11.48 -4.25
CA HIS A 26 10.37 11.64 -5.70
C HIS A 26 9.57 10.48 -6.34
N PRO A 27 8.72 10.73 -7.35
CA PRO A 27 7.87 9.68 -7.93
C PRO A 27 8.65 8.52 -8.56
N ALA A 28 9.88 8.77 -9.01
CA ALA A 28 10.78 7.76 -9.56
C ALA A 28 11.69 7.09 -8.52
N GLY A 29 11.49 7.36 -7.22
CA GLY A 29 12.35 6.87 -6.17
C GLY A 29 13.62 7.71 -5.95
N PRO A 30 14.58 7.21 -5.15
CA PRO A 30 14.59 5.87 -4.55
C PRO A 30 13.47 5.68 -3.52
N PHE A 31 12.86 4.49 -3.54
CA PHE A 31 11.86 4.09 -2.54
C PHE A 31 12.58 3.40 -1.38
N GLN A 32 12.14 3.70 -0.16
CA GLN A 32 12.62 3.07 1.07
C GLN A 32 11.45 2.40 1.78
N ASP A 33 11.70 1.25 2.41
CA ASP A 33 10.70 0.60 3.25
C ASP A 33 10.22 1.57 4.34
N ALA A 34 8.92 1.83 4.37
CA ALA A 34 8.35 2.82 5.28
C ALA A 34 8.07 2.25 6.68
N LEU A 35 8.03 0.93 6.85
CA LEU A 35 7.60 0.26 8.08
C LEU A 35 8.62 -0.74 8.65
N GLY A 36 9.52 -1.28 7.82
CA GLY A 36 10.39 -2.40 8.22
C GLY A 36 9.69 -3.76 8.20
N GLY A 37 8.52 -3.85 7.56
CA GLY A 37 7.64 -5.02 7.58
C GLY A 37 6.32 -4.78 6.83
N PRO A 38 5.44 -5.80 6.75
CA PRO A 38 4.20 -5.72 6.00
C PRO A 38 3.20 -4.75 6.64
N LEU A 39 2.49 -3.99 5.80
CA LEU A 39 1.36 -3.15 6.21
C LEU A 39 0.09 -3.98 6.44
N ILE A 40 -0.22 -4.91 5.53
CA ILE A 40 -1.37 -5.81 5.62
C ILE A 40 -0.87 -7.24 5.68
N THR A 41 -1.42 -8.03 6.60
CA THR A 41 -1.15 -9.47 6.76
C THR A 41 -2.47 -10.21 6.96
N ARG A 42 -2.45 -11.55 6.94
CA ARG A 42 -3.61 -12.38 7.34
C ARG A 42 -4.07 -12.16 8.78
N SER A 43 -3.21 -11.59 9.63
CA SER A 43 -3.55 -11.22 11.01
C SER A 43 -4.16 -9.83 11.14
N THR A 44 -4.20 -9.04 10.05
CA THR A 44 -4.92 -7.77 10.02
C THR A 44 -6.42 -8.05 10.23
N PRO A 45 -7.11 -7.33 11.14
CA PRO A 45 -8.54 -7.51 11.37
C PRO A 45 -9.35 -7.43 10.06
N GLY A 46 -10.19 -8.44 9.82
CA GLY A 46 -11.02 -8.54 8.61
C GLY A 46 -10.34 -9.19 7.40
N VAL A 47 -9.08 -9.66 7.54
CA VAL A 47 -8.29 -10.22 6.42
C VAL A 47 -8.08 -11.75 6.54
N SER A 48 -8.45 -12.36 7.67
CA SER A 48 -8.16 -13.79 7.94
C SER A 48 -8.67 -14.75 6.87
N ASP A 49 -9.79 -14.42 6.24
CA ASP A 49 -10.51 -15.27 5.30
C ASP A 49 -10.27 -14.86 3.83
N VAL A 50 -9.34 -13.92 3.60
CA VAL A 50 -8.91 -13.51 2.26
C VAL A 50 -7.91 -14.54 1.73
N GLU A 51 -8.23 -15.17 0.60
CA GLU A 51 -7.42 -16.25 0.04
C GLU A 51 -6.05 -15.72 -0.42
N TRP A 52 -6.01 -14.66 -1.24
CA TRP A 52 -4.78 -13.98 -1.67
C TRP A 52 -4.75 -12.56 -1.15
N VAL A 53 -3.69 -12.16 -0.44
CA VAL A 53 -3.50 -10.76 -0.02
C VAL A 53 -2.56 -10.09 -1.02
N PHE A 54 -3.12 -9.60 -2.14
CA PHE A 54 -2.36 -9.14 -3.31
C PHE A 54 -3.02 -7.96 -4.04
N ASP A 55 -2.34 -7.44 -5.08
CA ASP A 55 -2.83 -6.39 -5.99
C ASP A 55 -3.44 -5.14 -5.31
N PRO A 56 -2.64 -4.44 -4.48
CA PRO A 56 -3.10 -3.26 -3.78
C PRO A 56 -3.41 -2.10 -4.74
N THR A 57 -4.57 -1.47 -4.56
CA THR A 57 -4.97 -0.22 -5.20
C THR A 57 -5.28 0.82 -4.13
N CYS A 58 -4.60 1.95 -4.16
CA CYS A 58 -4.81 3.05 -3.22
C CYS A 58 -5.70 4.15 -3.81
N PHE A 59 -6.51 4.75 -2.96
CA PHE A 59 -7.34 5.91 -3.26
C PHE A 59 -7.22 6.91 -2.11
N ILE A 60 -7.08 8.19 -2.42
CA ILE A 60 -7.14 9.28 -1.45
C ILE A 60 -8.41 10.04 -1.80
N ASP A 61 -9.37 10.05 -0.87
CA ASP A 61 -10.64 10.74 -1.05
C ASP A 61 -10.47 12.27 -0.93
N ASP A 62 -11.49 13.01 -1.33
CA ASP A 62 -11.47 14.47 -1.36
C ASP A 62 -11.34 15.09 0.06
N ASP A 63 -11.67 14.34 1.11
CA ASP A 63 -11.48 14.74 2.52
C ASP A 63 -10.05 14.46 3.05
N GLY A 64 -9.20 13.84 2.24
CA GLY A 64 -7.84 13.45 2.58
C GLY A 64 -7.70 12.07 3.21
N GLN A 65 -8.79 11.33 3.42
CA GLN A 65 -8.75 9.96 3.92
C GLN A 65 -8.18 9.01 2.84
N ALA A 66 -7.17 8.23 3.22
CA ALA A 66 -6.60 7.20 2.37
C ALA A 66 -7.33 5.86 2.57
N TYR A 67 -7.61 5.18 1.47
CA TYR A 67 -8.17 3.84 1.40
C TYR A 67 -7.24 2.93 0.59
N LEU A 68 -7.08 1.70 1.07
CA LEU A 68 -6.35 0.65 0.37
C LEU A 68 -7.32 -0.50 0.09
N TYR A 69 -7.57 -0.73 -1.19
CA TYR A 69 -8.27 -1.90 -1.69
C TYR A 69 -7.21 -2.93 -2.09
N PHE A 70 -7.54 -4.21 -1.94
CA PHE A 70 -6.69 -5.29 -2.41
C PHE A 70 -7.59 -6.46 -2.77
N GLU A 71 -7.16 -7.24 -3.75
CA GLU A 71 -7.94 -8.35 -4.25
C GLU A 71 -7.68 -9.59 -3.42
N GLY A 72 -8.66 -10.50 -3.43
CA GLY A 72 -8.71 -11.70 -2.58
C GLY A 72 -8.66 -13.03 -3.31
N ALA A 73 -8.55 -13.01 -4.66
CA ALA A 73 -8.92 -14.06 -5.63
C ALA A 73 -10.41 -14.03 -6.04
N MET A 74 -10.67 -14.54 -7.27
CA MET A 74 -12.00 -14.79 -7.86
C MET A 74 -12.54 -16.16 -7.48
#